data_AF-A0A9X9BHN8-F1
#
_entry.id   AF-A0A9X9BHN8-F1
#
_cell.length_a   1.000
_cell.length_b   1.000
_cell.length_c   1.000
_cell.angle_alpha   90.00
_cell.angle_beta   90.00
_cell.angle_gamma   90.00
#
_symmetry.space_group_name_H-M   'P 1'
#
loop_
_entity.id
_entity.type
_entity.pdbx_description
1 polymer ?
#
loop_
_entity_poly.entity_id
_entity_poly.type
_entity_poly.pdbx_seq_one_letter_code
_entity_poly.pdbx_strand_id
1 'polypeptide(L)' 'MKTFQVALPESYALKFARREVHRDADRLGARLPHRMARKSGVGFCVFSFPTERCMSAFMRRHGGKPFGDGKWEKVLVR' A
#
# COMPACT_ATOMS: atom_id res chain seq x y z
N MET A 1 13.11 -12.13 5.85
CA MET A 1 11.91 -12.40 5.02
C MET A 1 11.69 -11.22 4.08
N LYS A 2 11.53 -11.46 2.78
CA LYS A 2 11.27 -10.40 1.79
C LYS A 2 9.82 -9.92 1.96
N THR A 3 9.62 -8.64 2.27
CA THR A 3 8.28 -8.03 2.36
C THR A 3 7.87 -7.48 0.99
N PHE A 4 6.69 -7.88 0.51
CA PHE A 4 6.14 -7.40 -0.77
C PHE A 4 5.24 -6.21 -0.51
N GLN A 5 5.59 -5.04 -1.04
CA GLN A 5 4.94 -3.79 -0.66
C GLN A 5 4.32 -3.09 -1.86
N VAL A 6 3.13 -2.54 -1.67
CA VAL A 6 2.42 -1.72 -2.67
C VAL A 6 2.11 -0.36 -2.08
N ALA A 7 2.33 0.70 -2.86
CA ALA A 7 1.94 2.06 -2.57
C ALA A 7 0.64 2.41 -3.30
N LEU A 8 -0.40 2.77 -2.55
CA LEU A 8 -1.66 3.32 -3.06
C LEU A 8 -1.76 4.81 -2.71
N PRO A 9 -2.23 5.69 -3.61
CA PRO A 9 -2.48 7.08 -3.27
C PRO A 9 -3.39 7.19 -2.05
N GLU A 10 -3.02 8.05 -1.10
CA GLU A 10 -3.77 8.25 0.15
C GLU A 10 -5.22 8.66 -0.10
N SER A 11 -5.46 9.49 -1.11
CA SER A 11 -6.80 9.89 -1.54
C SER A 11 -7.67 8.68 -1.90
N TYR A 12 -7.10 7.68 -2.58
CA TYR A 12 -7.81 6.47 -2.92
C TYR A 12 -8.01 5.56 -1.69
N ALA A 13 -6.91 5.29 -0.97
CA ALA A 13 -6.90 4.32 0.12
C ALA A 13 -7.63 4.78 1.39
N LEU A 14 -7.69 6.07 1.68
CA LEU A 14 -8.32 6.61 2.90
C LEU A 14 -9.63 7.35 2.65
N LYS A 15 -9.85 7.89 1.46
CA LYS A 15 -11.05 8.72 1.18
C LYS A 15 -12.03 8.02 0.24
N PHE A 16 -11.56 7.48 -0.88
CA PHE A 16 -12.45 6.94 -1.91
C PHE A 16 -12.91 5.50 -1.63
N ALA A 17 -11.99 4.56 -1.45
CA ALA A 17 -12.30 3.13 -1.34
C ALA A 17 -11.91 2.55 0.03
N ARG A 18 -11.88 3.38 1.08
CA ARG A 18 -11.30 3.03 2.39
C ARG A 18 -11.74 1.67 2.90
N ARG A 19 -13.05 1.44 3.03
CA ARG A 19 -13.56 0.18 3.61
C ARG A 19 -13.15 -1.05 2.79
N GLU A 20 -13.22 -0.95 1.47
CA GLU A 20 -12.92 -2.07 0.57
C GLU A 20 -11.42 -2.39 0.54
N VAL A 21 -10.58 -1.35 0.40
CA VAL A 21 -9.12 -1.46 0.42
C VAL A 21 -8.65 -2.13 1.71
N HIS A 22 -9.16 -1.71 2.86
CA HIS A 22 -8.75 -2.27 4.15
C HIS A 22 -9.25 -3.70 4.34
N ARG A 23 -10.50 -3.98 3.96
CA ARG A 23 -11.06 -5.34 4.04
C ARG A 23 -10.28 -6.34 3.18
N ASP A 24 -9.91 -5.96 1.96
CA ASP A 24 -9.14 -6.83 1.07
C ASP A 24 -7.67 -6.94 1.51
N ALA A 25 -7.08 -5.86 2.03
CA ALA A 25 -5.75 -5.91 2.63
C ALA A 25 -5.71 -6.90 3.81
N ASP A 26 -6.68 -6.81 4.73
CA ASP A 26 -6.80 -7.70 5.88
C ASP A 26 -7.00 -9.16 5.45
N ARG A 27 -7.92 -9.40 4.49
CA ARG A 27 -8.16 -10.74 3.92
C ARG A 27 -6.90 -11.36 3.33
N LEU A 28 -6.04 -10.54 2.72
CA LEU A 28 -4.79 -10.99 2.09
C LEU A 28 -3.59 -11.00 3.05
N GLY A 29 -3.82 -10.71 4.34
CA GLY A 29 -2.80 -10.77 5.39
C GLY A 29 -1.81 -9.60 5.35
N ALA A 30 -2.23 -8.43 4.88
CA ALA A 30 -1.38 -7.24 4.87
C ALA A 30 -1.03 -6.80 6.30
N ARG A 31 0.24 -6.49 6.55
CA ARG A 31 0.69 -5.75 7.73
C ARG A 31 0.55 -4.26 7.46
N LEU A 32 -0.26 -3.58 8.28
CA LEU A 32 -0.58 -2.16 8.14
C LEU A 32 0.50 -1.29 8.80
N PRO A 33 1.04 -0.32 8.04
CA PRO A 33 0.94 1.07 8.52
C PRO A 33 0.26 1.99 7.50
N HIS A 34 -0.53 2.95 7.97
CA HIS A 34 -1.47 3.70 7.12
C HIS A 34 -0.85 4.78 6.22
N ARG A 35 0.34 5.31 6.48
CA ARG A 35 1.02 6.23 5.55
C ARG A 35 2.53 6.06 5.74
N MET A 36 3.23 5.74 4.66
CA MET A 36 4.66 5.38 4.75
C MET A 36 5.51 6.01 3.67
N ALA A 37 4.87 6.64 2.68
CA ALA A 37 5.57 7.11 1.50
C ALA A 37 5.00 8.42 0.99
N ARG A 38 5.90 9.30 0.55
CA ARG A 38 5.58 10.46 -0.27
C ARG A 38 6.41 10.41 -1.54
N LYS A 39 5.80 10.81 -2.66
CA LYS A 39 6.49 10.94 -3.94
C LYS A 39 5.92 12.13 -4.68
N SER A 40 6.78 13.07 -5.06
CA SER A 40 6.41 14.30 -5.78
C SER A 40 5.25 15.05 -5.11
N GLY A 41 5.32 15.18 -3.78
CA GLY A 41 4.28 15.88 -3.00
C GLY A 41 3.05 15.04 -2.66
N VAL A 42 2.83 13.90 -3.32
CA VAL A 42 1.65 13.03 -3.12
C VAL A 42 1.93 11.99 -2.02
N GLY A 43 1.01 11.86 -1.07
CA GLY A 43 1.06 10.86 0.00
C GLY A 43 0.52 9.50 -0.44
N PHE A 44 1.14 8.42 0.03
CA PHE A 44 0.76 7.05 -0.27
C PHE A 44 0.66 6.20 1.01
N CYS A 45 -0.37 5.37 1.04
CA CYS A 45 -0.54 4.27 1.98
C CYS A 45 0.25 3.07 1.46
N VAL A 46 1.09 2.46 2.29
CA VAL A 46 1.88 1.29 1.87
C VAL A 46 1.40 0.05 2.61
N PHE A 47 0.98 -0.94 1.85
CA PHE A 47 0.51 -2.22 2.37
C PHE A 47 1.60 -3.26 2.18
N SER A 48 1.91 -4.02 3.24
CA SER A 48 2.97 -5.03 3.22
C SER A 48 2.39 -6.42 3.27
N PHE A 49 2.63 -7.23 2.24
CA PHE A 49 2.09 -8.57 2.10
C PHE A 49 3.15 -9.65 2.39
N PRO A 50 2.71 -10.83 2.87
CA PRO A 50 3.60 -11.94 3.15
C PRO A 50 4.16 -12.60 1.87
N THR A 51 3.45 -12.46 0.74
CA THR A 51 3.84 -13.06 -0.53
C THR A 51 3.57 -12.11 -1.71
N GLU A 52 4.31 -12.30 -2.80
CA GLU A 52 4.09 -11.58 -4.06
C GLU A 52 2.69 -11.84 -4.63
N ARG A 53 2.19 -13.06 -4.48
CA ARG A 53 0.85 -13.44 -4.96
C ARG A 53 -0.25 -12.62 -4.28
N CYS A 54 -0.15 -12.39 -2.98
CA CYS A 54 -1.08 -11.54 -2.24
C CYS A 54 -1.00 -10.08 -2.71
N MET A 55 0.21 -9.55 -2.88
CA MET A 55 0.43 -8.19 -3.41
C MET A 55 -0.17 -8.04 -4.82
N SER A 56 0.10 -8.98 -5.72
CA SER A 56 -0.42 -8.98 -7.10
C SER A 56 -1.94 -9.11 -7.15
N ALA A 57 -2.54 -9.93 -6.27
CA ALA A 57 -4.00 -10.04 -6.16
C ALA A 57 -4.63 -8.73 -5.67
N PHE A 58 -4.01 -8.08 -4.69
CA PHE A 58 -4.43 -6.77 -4.20
C PHE A 58 -4.31 -5.69 -5.28
N MET A 59 -3.17 -5.63 -5.97
CA MET A 59 -2.92 -4.68 -7.06
C MET A 59 -3.88 -4.85 -8.23
N ARG A 60 -4.29 -6.08 -8.54
CA ARG A 60 -5.28 -6.33 -9.60
C ARG A 60 -6.63 -5.67 -9.29
N ARG A 61 -7.00 -5.52 -8.02
CA ARG A 61 -8.27 -4.92 -7.60
C ARG A 61 -8.17 -3.42 -7.42
N HIS A 62 -7.14 -2.97 -6.70
CA HIS A 62 -7.01 -1.59 -6.23
C HIS A 62 -6.00 -0.76 -7.03
N GLY A 63 -5.22 -1.40 -7.91
CA GLY A 63 -4.09 -0.78 -8.59
C GLY A 63 -2.91 -0.52 -7.65
N GLY A 64 -2.29 0.64 -7.80
CA GLY A 64 -1.10 1.03 -7.04
C GLY A 64 0.20 0.69 -7.75
N LYS A 65 1.32 0.93 -7.06
CA LYS A 65 2.67 0.70 -7.59
C LYS A 65 3.51 -0.11 -6.60
N PRO A 66 4.41 -1.00 -7.07
CA PRO A 66 5.37 -1.63 -6.17
C PRO A 66 6.15 -0.57 -5.40
N PHE A 67 6.18 -0.72 -4.07
CA PHE A 67 6.92 0.17 -3.20
C PHE A 67 8.38 -0.29 -3.14
N GLY A 68 9.31 0.58 -3.51
CA GLY A 68 10.74 0.25 -3.65
C GLY A 68 11.34 0.63 -5.01
N ASP A 69 10.53 0.78 -6.06
CA ASP A 69 11.01 1.06 -7.43
C ASP A 69 11.33 2.56 -7.68
N GLY A 70 11.94 3.26 -6.72
CA GLY A 70 12.37 4.64 -6.92
C GLY A 70 12.69 5.41 -5.64
N LYS A 71 12.99 6.71 -5.80
CA LYS A 71 13.20 7.65 -4.70
C LYS A 71 11.86 7.96 -4.01
N TRP A 72 11.44 7.11 -3.09
CA TRP A 72 10.32 7.34 -2.20
C TRP A 72 10.80 8.05 -0.93
N GLU A 73 10.11 9.11 -0.52
CA GLU A 73 10.36 9.74 0.76
C GLU A 73 9.63 8.94 1.83
N LYS A 74 10.35 8.36 2.79
CA LYS A 74 9.73 7.59 3.87
C LYS A 74 9.02 8.55 4.82
N VAL A 75 7.70 8.46 4.90
CA VAL A 75 6.90 9.23 5.86
C VAL A 75 6.72 8.34 7.09
N LEU A 76 7.39 8.66 8.19
CA LEU A 76 7.11 8.02 9.48
C LEU A 76 5.71 8.43 9.93
N VAL A 77 4.76 7.50 9.92
CA VAL A 77 3.53 7.65 10.68
C VAL A 77 3.79 7.08 12.07
N ARG A 78 3.79 7.97 13.06
CA ARG A 78 3.74 7.63 14.49
C ARG A 78 2.39 7.03 14.83
#